data_AF-A0A1H5NIV5-F1
#
_entry.id   AF-A0A1H5NIV5-F1
#
_cell.length_a   1.000
_cell.length_b   1.000
_cell.length_c   1.000
_cell.angle_alpha   90.00
_cell.angle_beta   90.00
_cell.angle_gamma   90.00
#
_symmetry.space_group_name_H-M   'P 1'
#
loop_
_entity.id
_entity.type
_entity.pdbx_description
1 polymer ?
#
loop_
_entity_poly.entity_id
_entity_poly.type
_entity_poly.pdbx_seq_one_letter_code
_entity_poly.pdbx_strand_id
1 'polypeptide(L)'
;MSLSIVHSRAQIGVDAPAVTVEVHLANGLPSLTMVGLPEAAVKESKDRVRSAIINSGLQFPARRITLNLAPADLPKDGGRFDLAIALGILSASVQVPTLTLDDVECLGELALSGAVRAVRGVLPAALAARKAGRSLMVPRANAEEACLASGLKVIAVDHLLEAVAHFNGHTPVEPYVSNGLLYASKPYPDLNEVQGQLSAKRALLIAAAGAHNLLMLHINTPKIRFPEPIPPHQRLTKRNEGRANSDPVDGPAQADPAWPRWLSLQKFAGSCTGPA
;
A
#
# COMPACT_ATOMS: atom_id res chain seq x y z
N MET A 1 14.93 32.44 -2.76
CA MET A 1 14.01 32.45 -1.59
C MET A 1 14.42 31.31 -0.67
N SER A 2 14.28 31.46 0.66
CA SER A 2 14.67 30.40 1.62
C SER A 2 13.52 29.46 2.02
N LEU A 3 12.32 29.68 1.48
CA LEU A 3 11.15 28.83 1.63
C LEU A 3 10.90 28.11 0.30
N SER A 4 10.67 26.80 0.37
CA SER A 4 10.19 25.97 -0.73
C SER A 4 8.96 25.20 -0.28
N ILE A 5 7.99 25.04 -1.17
CA ILE A 5 6.75 24.34 -0.93
C ILE A 5 6.66 23.22 -1.98
N VAL A 6 6.42 21.99 -1.54
CA VAL A 6 6.26 20.83 -2.43
C VAL A 6 4.97 20.12 -2.08
N HIS A 7 4.18 19.80 -3.10
CA HIS A 7 2.92 19.11 -2.92
C HIS A 7 3.12 17.60 -2.88
N SER A 8 2.36 16.92 -2.02
CA SER A 8 2.33 15.47 -1.86
C SER A 8 0.94 15.02 -1.39
N ARG A 9 0.78 13.73 -1.14
CA ARG A 9 -0.51 13.13 -0.76
C ARG A 9 -0.32 12.09 0.34
N ALA A 10 -1.15 12.17 1.36
CA ALA A 10 -1.28 11.08 2.34
C ALA A 10 -2.16 9.96 1.76
N GLN A 11 -2.19 8.81 2.44
CA GLN A 11 -3.10 7.71 2.10
C GLN A 11 -4.02 7.43 3.28
N ILE A 12 -5.33 7.53 3.03
CA ILE A 12 -6.38 7.15 3.99
C ILE A 12 -7.35 6.23 3.26
N GLY A 13 -7.15 4.92 3.39
CA GLY A 13 -7.97 3.93 2.69
C GLY A 13 -7.90 4.12 1.17
N VAL A 14 -9.05 4.48 0.58
CA VAL A 14 -9.21 4.78 -0.86
C VAL A 14 -9.05 6.26 -1.21
N ASP A 15 -8.86 7.11 -0.21
CA ASP A 15 -8.67 8.55 -0.38
C ASP A 15 -7.20 8.95 -0.29
N ALA A 16 -6.87 10.05 -0.98
CA ALA A 16 -5.55 10.66 -0.99
C ALA A 16 -5.64 12.16 -0.68
N PRO A 17 -5.76 12.55 0.60
CA PRO A 17 -5.84 13.95 0.98
C PRO A 17 -4.52 14.67 0.71
N ALA A 18 -4.62 15.96 0.35
CA ALA A 18 -3.47 16.81 0.03
C ALA A 18 -2.57 17.01 1.27
N VAL A 19 -1.27 16.86 1.06
CA VAL A 19 -0.23 17.17 2.04
C VAL A 19 0.74 18.16 1.40
N THR A 20 1.11 19.18 2.14
CA THR A 20 2.09 20.17 1.70
C THR A 20 3.34 20.02 2.56
N VAL A 21 4.48 19.90 1.90
CA VAL A 21 5.81 19.84 2.52
C VAL A 21 6.45 21.20 2.38
N GLU A 22 6.55 21.92 3.48
CA GLU A 22 7.19 23.23 3.53
C GLU A 22 8.60 23.09 4.08
N VAL A 23 9.58 23.65 3.36
CA VAL A 23 10.98 23.61 3.72
C VAL A 23 11.52 25.01 3.87
N HIS A 24 11.96 25.36 5.06
CA HIS A 24 12.57 26.64 5.36
C HIS A 24 14.04 26.49 5.72
N LEU A 25 14.92 27.25 5.06
CA LEU A 25 16.34 27.38 5.37
C LEU A 25 16.61 28.67 6.15
N ALA A 26 17.06 28.53 7.39
CA ALA A 26 17.51 29.63 8.22
C ALA A 26 19.04 29.59 8.41
N ASN A 27 19.63 30.76 8.64
CA ASN A 27 21.04 30.86 9.02
C ASN A 27 21.24 30.28 10.44
N GLY A 28 22.38 29.63 10.65
CA GLY A 28 22.72 29.01 11.95
C GLY A 28 23.43 27.67 11.78
N LEU A 29 23.65 26.99 12.91
CA LEU A 29 24.30 25.69 12.92
C LEU A 29 23.46 24.64 12.15
N PRO A 30 24.12 23.71 11.43
CA PRO A 30 23.44 22.65 10.70
C PRO A 30 22.54 21.83 11.60
N SER A 31 21.23 21.93 11.38
CA SER A 31 20.23 21.19 12.15
C SER A 31 19.02 20.95 11.25
N LEU A 32 18.38 19.79 11.40
CA LEU A 32 17.13 19.47 10.71
C LEU A 32 16.07 19.16 11.74
N THR A 33 14.99 19.94 11.70
CA THR A 33 13.81 19.82 12.56
C THR A 33 12.60 19.53 11.68
N MET A 34 11.78 18.57 12.08
CA MET A 34 10.58 18.17 11.35
C MET A 34 9.38 18.29 12.29
N VAL A 35 8.33 18.97 11.84
CA VAL A 35 7.13 19.28 12.62
C VAL A 35 5.94 18.53 12.04
N GLY A 36 5.10 17.97 12.91
CA GLY A 36 3.85 17.29 12.52
C GLY A 36 3.99 15.80 12.18
N LEU A 37 5.04 15.14 12.68
CA LEU A 37 5.31 13.70 12.51
C LEU A 37 5.72 13.02 13.83
N PRO A 38 5.46 11.70 14.00
CA PRO A 38 5.98 10.93 15.13
C PRO A 38 7.52 10.87 15.15
N GLU A 39 8.12 10.89 16.34
CA GLU A 39 9.58 11.01 16.53
C GLU A 39 10.39 9.92 15.79
N ALA A 40 9.90 8.68 15.77
CA ALA A 40 10.56 7.58 15.06
C ALA A 40 10.60 7.80 13.54
N ALA A 41 9.47 8.20 12.95
CA ALA A 41 9.36 8.49 11.52
C ALA A 41 10.24 9.69 11.12
N VAL A 42 10.31 10.71 11.98
CA VAL A 42 11.20 11.86 11.80
C VAL A 42 12.67 11.42 11.73
N LYS A 43 13.10 10.59 12.67
CA LYS A 43 14.50 10.13 12.73
C LYS A 43 14.88 9.31 11.49
N GLU A 44 14.03 8.36 11.11
CA GLU A 44 14.28 7.51 9.95
C GLU A 44 14.28 8.30 8.63
N SER A 45 13.30 9.18 8.41
CA SER A 45 13.23 9.98 7.17
C SER A 45 14.40 10.95 7.07
N LYS A 46 14.78 11.61 8.18
CA LYS A 46 15.93 12.52 8.23
C LYS A 46 17.22 11.87 7.75
N ASP A 47 17.58 10.72 8.31
CA ASP A 47 18.84 10.04 7.97
C ASP A 47 18.80 9.50 6.54
N ARG A 48 17.61 9.07 6.09
CA ARG A 48 17.38 8.55 4.74
C ARG A 48 17.51 9.62 3.67
N VAL A 49 16.80 10.73 3.81
CA VAL A 49 16.84 11.87 2.88
C VAL A 49 18.24 12.49 2.82
N ARG A 50 18.87 12.69 3.98
CA ARG A 50 20.22 13.27 4.03
C ARG A 50 21.22 12.38 3.30
N SER A 51 21.21 11.07 3.57
CA SER A 51 22.11 10.12 2.91
C SER A 51 21.83 10.04 1.41
N ALA A 52 20.55 10.00 1.01
CA ALA A 52 20.14 9.97 -0.38
C ALA A 52 20.68 11.16 -1.18
N ILE A 53 20.58 12.37 -0.63
CA ILE A 53 21.09 13.60 -1.26
C ILE A 53 22.62 13.52 -1.43
N ILE A 54 23.35 13.19 -0.35
CA ILE A 54 24.81 13.14 -0.36
C ILE A 54 25.33 12.06 -1.30
N ASN A 55 24.76 10.85 -1.25
CA ASN A 55 25.17 9.73 -2.09
C ASN A 55 24.77 9.91 -3.56
N SER A 56 23.79 10.77 -3.83
CA SER A 56 23.46 11.22 -5.19
C SER A 56 24.47 12.25 -5.73
N GLY A 57 25.47 12.67 -4.96
CA GLY A 57 26.42 13.73 -5.38
C GLY A 57 25.82 15.15 -5.34
N LEU A 58 24.69 15.33 -4.67
CA LEU A 58 24.03 16.63 -4.49
C LEU A 58 24.49 17.28 -3.18
N GLN A 59 24.40 18.61 -3.09
CA GLN A 59 24.86 19.33 -1.91
C GLN A 59 23.78 19.34 -0.83
N PHE A 60 24.04 18.76 0.34
CA PHE A 60 23.16 18.94 1.48
C PHE A 60 23.50 20.27 2.21
N PRO A 61 22.57 21.22 2.34
CA PRO A 61 22.87 22.54 2.89
C PRO A 61 23.28 22.46 4.37
N ALA A 62 24.43 23.06 4.70
CA ALA A 62 24.94 23.18 6.07
C ALA A 62 24.27 24.36 6.82
N ARG A 63 22.94 24.35 6.89
CA ARG A 63 22.11 25.41 7.50
C ARG A 63 21.06 24.80 8.44
N ARG A 64 20.33 25.64 9.17
CA ARG A 64 19.17 25.19 9.94
C ARG A 64 18.00 24.97 8.98
N ILE A 65 17.50 23.75 8.92
CA ILE A 65 16.40 23.30 8.06
C ILE A 65 15.19 23.03 8.95
N THR A 66 14.06 23.66 8.63
CA THR A 66 12.77 23.38 9.27
C THR A 66 11.82 22.83 8.21
N LEU A 67 11.33 21.61 8.47
CA LEU A 67 10.36 20.92 7.64
C LEU A 67 9.01 20.90 8.36
N ASN A 68 7.96 21.33 7.66
CA ASN A 68 6.59 21.25 8.16
C ASN A 68 5.74 20.44 7.17
N LEU A 69 5.01 19.45 7.67
CA LEU A 69 4.06 18.67 6.87
C LEU A 69 2.65 19.04 7.31
N ALA A 70 1.93 19.77 6.45
CA ALA A 70 0.56 20.20 6.70
C ALA A 70 -0.43 19.41 5.83
N PRO A 71 -1.64 19.09 6.33
CA PRO A 71 -2.18 19.33 7.67
C PRO A 71 -1.70 18.31 8.72
N ALA A 72 -1.73 18.67 10.01
CA ALA A 72 -1.24 17.85 11.14
C ALA A 72 -2.04 16.55 11.35
N ASP A 73 -3.34 16.55 11.03
CA ASP A 73 -4.30 15.53 11.44
C ASP A 73 -4.30 14.24 10.59
N LEU A 74 -3.53 14.22 9.50
CA LEU A 74 -3.46 13.07 8.61
C LEU A 74 -2.42 12.05 9.09
N PRO A 75 -2.66 10.74 8.92
CA PRO A 75 -1.65 9.72 9.18
C PRO A 75 -0.52 9.90 8.18
N LYS A 76 0.65 10.31 8.67
CA LYS A 76 1.85 10.53 7.87
C LYS A 76 2.89 9.46 8.15
N ASP A 77 2.45 8.22 8.19
CA ASP A 77 3.35 7.10 8.44
C ASP A 77 3.98 6.60 7.13
N GLY A 78 5.30 6.40 7.16
CA GLY A 78 6.09 5.81 6.08
C GLY A 78 6.91 6.80 5.24
N GLY A 79 7.82 6.26 4.43
CA GLY A 79 8.79 7.02 3.64
C GLY A 79 8.23 7.72 2.39
N ARG A 80 6.92 7.73 2.15
CA ARG A 80 6.31 8.25 0.91
C ARG A 80 6.60 9.72 0.60
N PHE A 81 6.92 10.49 1.64
CA PHE A 81 7.19 11.92 1.57
C PHE A 81 8.68 12.22 1.34
N ASP A 82 9.55 11.21 1.39
CA ASP A 82 11.00 11.40 1.33
C ASP A 82 11.43 12.10 0.04
N LEU A 83 10.83 11.73 -1.10
CA LEU A 83 11.10 12.40 -2.38
C LEU A 83 10.70 13.88 -2.34
N ALA A 84 9.50 14.20 -1.82
CA ALA A 84 9.01 15.57 -1.71
C ALA A 84 9.88 16.41 -0.75
N ILE A 85 10.30 15.82 0.37
CA ILE A 85 11.20 16.46 1.34
C ILE A 85 12.57 16.74 0.70
N ALA A 86 13.14 15.77 -0.01
CA ALA A 86 14.43 15.95 -0.69
C ALA A 86 14.37 17.08 -1.73
N LEU A 87 13.34 17.07 -2.58
CA LEU A 87 13.13 18.12 -3.58
C LEU A 87 12.90 19.49 -2.94
N GLY A 88 12.17 19.57 -1.82
CA GLY A 88 11.98 20.82 -1.08
C GLY A 88 13.28 21.37 -0.49
N ILE A 89 14.15 20.51 0.06
CA ILE A 89 15.49 20.91 0.55
C ILE A 89 16.37 21.40 -0.60
N LEU A 90 16.38 20.67 -1.72
CA LEU A 90 17.16 21.04 -2.90
C LEU A 90 16.65 22.35 -3.53
N SER A 91 15.34 22.56 -3.56
CA SER A 91 14.75 23.79 -4.06
C SER A 91 15.02 24.98 -3.14
N ALA A 92 14.87 24.82 -1.83
CA ALA A 92 15.19 25.89 -0.87
C ALA A 92 16.69 26.25 -0.89
N SER A 93 17.57 25.31 -1.28
CA SER A 93 19.00 25.53 -1.48
C SER A 93 19.38 25.97 -2.89
N VAL A 94 18.40 26.30 -3.74
CA VAL A 94 18.59 26.83 -5.11
C VAL A 94 19.27 25.83 -6.06
N GLN A 95 19.20 24.53 -5.75
CA GLN A 95 19.65 23.45 -6.65
C GLN A 95 18.55 22.99 -7.62
N VAL A 96 17.30 23.36 -7.33
CA VAL A 96 16.11 23.06 -8.15
C VAL A 96 15.22 24.31 -8.21
N PRO A 97 14.74 24.73 -9.40
CA PRO A 97 13.80 25.84 -9.54
C PRO A 97 12.52 25.59 -8.74
N THR A 98 12.11 26.56 -7.91
CA THR A 98 10.89 26.43 -7.10
C THR A 98 9.62 26.44 -7.96
N LEU A 99 9.58 27.28 -9.00
CA LEU A 99 8.41 27.45 -9.88
C LEU A 99 7.98 26.15 -10.58
N THR A 100 8.92 25.24 -10.84
CA THR A 100 8.60 23.97 -11.52
C THR A 100 7.98 22.93 -10.59
N LEU A 101 8.01 23.15 -9.26
CA LEU A 101 7.48 22.23 -8.26
C LEU A 101 6.01 22.53 -7.90
N ASP A 102 5.52 23.75 -8.15
CA ASP A 102 4.16 24.17 -7.76
C ASP A 102 3.05 23.38 -8.48
N ASP A 103 3.34 22.96 -9.73
CA ASP A 103 2.41 22.21 -10.58
C ASP A 103 2.60 20.68 -10.51
N VAL A 104 3.47 20.20 -9.60
CA VAL A 104 3.83 18.78 -9.50
C VAL A 104 3.63 18.26 -8.08
N GLU A 105 2.88 17.17 -7.96
CA GLU A 105 2.78 16.40 -6.73
C GLU A 105 3.85 15.29 -6.73
N CYS A 106 4.55 15.11 -5.62
CA CYS A 106 5.67 14.16 -5.52
C CYS A 106 5.36 13.06 -4.51
N LEU A 107 5.54 11.81 -4.93
CA LEU A 107 5.40 10.61 -4.12
C LEU A 107 6.59 9.68 -4.33
N GLY A 108 7.15 9.16 -3.25
CA GLY A 108 8.22 8.17 -3.33
C GLY A 108 9.02 8.06 -2.05
N GLU A 109 9.43 6.83 -1.73
CA GLU A 109 10.41 6.59 -0.68
C GLU A 109 11.82 6.69 -1.27
N LEU A 110 12.76 7.25 -0.53
CA LEU A 110 14.16 7.30 -0.96
C LEU A 110 14.95 6.16 -0.32
N ALA A 111 15.79 5.48 -1.07
CA ALA A 111 16.84 4.65 -0.51
C ALA A 111 18.02 5.54 -0.08
N LEU A 112 18.87 5.03 0.82
CA LEU A 112 20.13 5.71 1.19
C LEU A 112 21.02 5.98 -0.02
N SER A 113 20.90 5.20 -1.10
CA SER A 113 21.63 5.37 -2.35
C SER A 113 21.13 6.52 -3.22
N GLY A 114 19.93 7.05 -2.97
CA GLY A 114 19.24 7.98 -3.87
C GLY A 114 18.21 7.34 -4.81
N ALA A 115 18.10 6.00 -4.81
CA ALA A 115 17.07 5.30 -5.59
C ALA A 115 15.66 5.58 -5.04
N VAL A 116 14.70 5.78 -5.94
CA VAL A 116 13.29 6.04 -5.61
C VAL A 116 12.54 4.71 -5.57
N ARG A 117 12.01 4.37 -4.39
CA ARG A 117 11.31 3.11 -4.11
C ARG A 117 9.81 3.26 -4.22
N ALA A 118 9.18 2.16 -4.61
CA ALA A 118 7.74 2.05 -4.76
C ALA A 118 7.00 2.35 -3.45
N VAL A 119 5.86 3.04 -3.56
CA VAL A 119 4.95 3.34 -2.46
C VAL A 119 3.58 2.73 -2.72
N ARG A 120 2.76 2.62 -1.68
CA ARG A 120 1.40 2.08 -1.78
C ARG A 120 0.38 3.21 -1.98
N GLY A 121 -0.74 2.88 -2.62
CA GLY A 121 -1.85 3.80 -2.80
C GLY A 121 -1.56 4.91 -3.80
N VAL A 122 -0.87 4.59 -4.90
CA VAL A 122 -0.53 5.57 -5.93
C VAL A 122 -1.75 5.89 -6.80
N LEU A 123 -2.61 4.92 -7.09
CA LEU A 123 -3.82 5.18 -7.88
C LEU A 123 -4.76 6.22 -7.26
N PRO A 124 -5.16 6.13 -5.97
CA PRO A 124 -5.93 7.19 -5.32
C PRO A 124 -5.27 8.57 -5.41
N ALA A 125 -3.95 8.62 -5.23
CA ALA A 125 -3.21 9.87 -5.30
C ALA A 125 -3.17 10.43 -6.74
N ALA A 126 -3.01 9.57 -7.74
CA ALA A 126 -3.09 9.95 -9.16
C ALA A 126 -4.46 10.53 -9.52
N LEU A 127 -5.55 9.90 -9.08
CA LEU A 127 -6.90 10.43 -9.28
C LEU A 127 -7.09 11.79 -8.60
N ALA A 128 -6.54 11.97 -7.39
CA ALA A 128 -6.63 13.22 -6.64
C ALA A 128 -5.76 14.34 -7.25
N ALA A 129 -4.54 14.03 -7.69
CA ALA A 129 -3.65 14.95 -8.39
C ALA A 129 -4.28 15.44 -9.70
N ARG A 130 -4.90 14.53 -10.45
CA ARG A 130 -5.66 14.87 -11.67
C ARG A 130 -6.80 15.84 -11.37
N LYS A 131 -7.58 15.59 -10.31
CA LYS A 131 -8.66 16.50 -9.88
C LYS A 131 -8.13 17.88 -9.48
N ALA A 132 -6.90 17.96 -8.97
CA ALA A 132 -6.23 19.21 -8.63
C ALA A 132 -5.53 19.89 -9.82
N GLY A 133 -5.56 19.29 -11.01
CA GLY A 133 -4.92 19.85 -12.21
C GLY A 133 -3.39 19.80 -12.20
N ARG A 134 -2.78 18.98 -11.33
CA ARG A 134 -1.32 18.87 -11.20
C ARG A 134 -0.79 17.62 -11.91
N SER A 135 0.51 17.66 -12.25
CA SER A 135 1.24 16.47 -12.67
C SER A 135 1.65 15.63 -11.45
N LEU A 136 1.93 14.34 -11.64
CA LEU A 136 2.33 13.44 -10.56
C LEU A 136 3.70 12.83 -10.84
N MET A 137 4.68 13.09 -9.98
CA MET A 137 5.97 12.41 -9.98
C MET A 137 5.94 11.21 -9.02
N VAL A 138 6.26 10.03 -9.55
CA VAL A 138 6.20 8.74 -8.85
C VAL A 138 7.42 7.87 -9.14
N PRO A 139 7.70 6.86 -8.30
CA PRO A 139 8.70 5.84 -8.61
C PRO A 139 8.32 5.12 -9.90
N ARG A 140 9.29 4.75 -10.75
CA ARG A 140 9.00 4.04 -12.01
C ARG A 140 8.21 2.75 -11.81
N ALA A 141 8.48 2.05 -10.71
CA ALA A 141 7.74 0.85 -10.32
C ALA A 141 6.22 1.08 -10.08
N ASN A 142 5.79 2.32 -9.80
CA ASN A 142 4.37 2.67 -9.65
C ASN A 142 3.79 3.37 -10.88
N ALA A 143 4.56 3.59 -11.94
CA ALA A 143 4.14 4.40 -13.07
C ALA A 143 2.92 3.81 -13.80
N GLU A 144 2.90 2.50 -14.02
CA GLU A 144 1.76 1.79 -14.62
C GLU A 144 0.46 1.97 -13.81
N GLU A 145 0.54 1.86 -12.47
CA GLU A 145 -0.61 2.09 -11.58
C GLU A 145 -1.08 3.55 -11.63
N ALA A 146 -0.15 4.51 -11.63
CA ALA A 146 -0.47 5.94 -11.72
C ALA A 146 -1.18 6.30 -13.03
N CYS A 147 -0.74 5.71 -14.15
CA CYS A 147 -1.31 5.96 -15.47
C CYS A 147 -2.73 5.42 -15.66
N LEU A 148 -3.24 4.58 -14.76
CA LEU A 148 -4.66 4.20 -14.75
C LEU A 148 -5.58 5.42 -14.53
N ALA A 149 -5.07 6.49 -13.93
CA ALA A 149 -5.76 7.78 -13.86
C ALA A 149 -5.65 8.50 -15.21
N SER A 150 -6.46 8.10 -16.19
CA SER A 150 -6.44 8.66 -17.54
C SER A 150 -6.49 10.20 -17.53
N GLY A 151 -5.67 10.84 -18.36
CA GLY A 151 -5.56 12.30 -18.48
C GLY A 151 -4.61 12.96 -17.46
N LEU A 152 -3.95 12.19 -16.60
CA LEU A 152 -2.89 12.69 -15.72
C LEU A 152 -1.52 12.63 -16.41
N LYS A 153 -0.73 13.69 -16.29
CA LYS A 153 0.70 13.65 -16.65
C LYS A 153 1.48 12.97 -15.52
N VAL A 154 1.99 11.77 -15.79
CA VAL A 154 2.79 10.97 -14.86
C VAL A 154 4.26 11.09 -15.21
N ILE A 155 5.11 11.46 -14.25
CA ILE A 155 6.56 11.57 -14.38
C ILE A 155 7.18 10.43 -13.56
N ALA A 156 7.77 9.46 -14.24
CA ALA A 156 8.31 8.25 -13.62
C ALA A 156 9.82 8.38 -13.43
N VAL A 157 10.30 8.26 -12.19
CA VAL A 157 11.73 8.38 -11.85
C VAL A 157 12.23 7.14 -11.11
N ASP A 158 13.48 6.73 -11.38
CA ASP A 158 14.16 5.67 -10.62
C ASP A 158 15.13 6.22 -9.58
N HIS A 159 15.58 7.46 -9.75
CA HIS A 159 16.63 8.04 -8.93
C HIS A 159 16.37 9.53 -8.65
N LEU A 160 16.80 10.01 -7.48
CA LEU A 160 16.69 11.41 -7.08
C LEU A 160 17.36 12.35 -8.09
N LEU A 161 18.50 11.95 -8.65
CA LEU A 161 19.19 12.68 -9.71
C LEU A 161 18.33 12.90 -10.96
N GLU A 162 17.53 11.91 -11.36
CA GLU A 162 16.66 11.99 -12.52
C GLU A 162 15.55 13.03 -12.27
N ALA A 163 14.98 13.03 -11.06
CA ALA A 163 14.01 14.05 -10.64
C ALA A 163 14.62 15.46 -10.67
N VAL A 164 15.83 15.64 -10.15
CA VAL A 164 16.53 16.93 -10.17
C VAL A 164 16.88 17.38 -11.60
N ALA A 165 17.34 16.46 -12.45
CA ALA A 165 17.66 16.74 -13.84
C ALA A 165 16.41 17.13 -14.66
N HIS A 166 15.25 16.53 -14.35
CA HIS A 166 13.96 16.89 -14.93
C HIS A 166 13.59 18.34 -14.60
N PHE A 167 13.62 18.73 -13.33
CA PHE A 167 13.25 20.10 -12.93
C PHE A 167 14.25 21.17 -13.37
N ASN A 168 15.53 20.81 -13.49
CA ASN A 168 16.55 21.71 -14.03
C ASN A 168 16.53 21.83 -15.57
N GLY A 169 15.73 21.02 -16.27
CA GLY A 169 15.63 21.03 -17.73
C GLY A 169 16.84 20.42 -18.46
N HIS A 170 17.77 19.77 -17.75
CA HIS A 170 18.92 19.09 -18.36
C HIS A 170 18.51 17.81 -19.08
N THR A 171 17.71 16.98 -18.40
CA THR A 171 17.21 15.70 -18.92
C THR A 171 15.73 15.59 -18.58
N PRO A 172 14.86 16.30 -19.32
CA PRO A 172 13.43 16.25 -19.07
C PRO A 172 12.91 14.83 -19.31
N VAL A 173 12.43 14.21 -18.24
CA VAL A 173 11.70 12.94 -18.30
C VAL A 173 10.36 13.15 -19.03
N GLU A 174 10.18 12.43 -20.14
CA GLU A 174 8.92 12.39 -20.88
C GLU A 174 7.80 11.76 -20.04
N PRO A 175 6.54 12.19 -20.20
CA PRO A 175 5.41 11.57 -19.53
C PRO A 175 5.39 10.06 -19.77
N TYR A 176 5.20 9.31 -18.69
CA TYR A 176 5.10 7.85 -18.80
C TYR A 176 3.84 7.47 -19.57
N VAL A 177 4.03 6.66 -20.62
CA VAL A 177 2.94 6.07 -21.39
C VAL A 177 2.76 4.65 -20.88
N SER A 178 1.57 4.33 -20.36
CA SER A 178 1.28 2.97 -19.93
C SER A 178 1.29 2.02 -21.13
N ASN A 179 1.89 0.85 -20.96
CA ASN A 179 1.77 -0.24 -21.92
C ASN A 179 0.49 -1.07 -21.71
N GLY A 180 -0.42 -0.56 -20.88
CA GLY A 180 -1.56 -1.30 -20.36
C GLY A 180 -1.13 -2.29 -19.29
N LEU A 181 -1.99 -2.50 -18.29
CA LEU A 181 -1.80 -3.63 -17.39
C LEU A 181 -1.94 -4.91 -18.20
N LEU A 182 -0.81 -5.52 -18.55
CA LEU A 182 -0.82 -6.92 -18.97
C LEU A 182 -1.41 -7.69 -17.78
N TYR A 183 -2.64 -8.17 -17.92
CA TYR A 183 -3.25 -9.09 -16.98
C TYR A 183 -2.44 -10.39 -17.06
N ALA A 184 -1.34 -10.44 -16.31
CA ALA A 184 -0.62 -11.66 -16.05
C ALA A 184 -1.49 -12.45 -15.07
N SER A 185 -2.39 -13.26 -15.62
CA SER A 185 -3.16 -14.23 -14.84
C SER A 185 -2.15 -15.09 -14.10
N LYS A 186 -1.95 -14.84 -12.80
CA LYS A 186 -1.23 -15.80 -11.98
C LYS A 186 -2.08 -17.07 -11.95
N PRO A 187 -1.48 -18.26 -12.17
CA PRO A 187 -2.21 -19.49 -11.97
C PRO A 187 -2.58 -19.57 -10.48
N TYR A 188 -3.85 -19.33 -10.18
CA TYR A 188 -4.41 -19.57 -8.86
C TYR A 188 -5.00 -20.98 -8.83
N PRO A 189 -4.95 -21.69 -7.69
CA PRO A 189 -5.68 -22.93 -7.52
C PRO A 189 -7.16 -22.72 -7.84
N ASP A 190 -7.74 -23.62 -8.63
CA ASP A 190 -9.16 -23.52 -9.00
C ASP A 190 -10.03 -23.93 -7.79
N LEU A 191 -11.15 -23.22 -7.57
CA LEU A 191 -12.17 -23.64 -6.61
C LEU A 191 -12.70 -25.05 -6.92
N ASN A 192 -12.58 -25.53 -8.17
CA ASN A 192 -12.88 -26.91 -8.54
C ASN A 192 -11.96 -27.94 -7.87
N GLU A 193 -10.72 -27.58 -7.51
CA GLU A 193 -9.77 -28.47 -6.83
C GLU A 193 -10.12 -28.71 -5.36
N VAL A 194 -10.87 -27.81 -4.73
CA VAL A 194 -11.27 -27.94 -3.32
C VAL A 194 -12.25 -29.10 -3.17
N GLN A 195 -11.87 -30.17 -2.49
CA GLN A 195 -12.79 -31.28 -2.22
C GLN A 195 -13.71 -30.96 -1.03
N GLY A 196 -15.02 -31.14 -1.20
CA GLY A 196 -16.02 -30.80 -0.18
C GLY A 196 -16.35 -29.30 -0.10
N GLN A 197 -16.91 -28.86 1.04
CA GLN A 197 -17.24 -27.44 1.33
C GLN A 197 -18.18 -26.76 0.31
N LEU A 198 -19.21 -27.46 -0.15
CA LEU A 198 -20.16 -26.97 -1.16
C LEU A 198 -20.82 -25.64 -0.79
N SER A 199 -21.18 -25.46 0.49
CA SER A 199 -21.78 -24.21 0.99
C SER A 199 -20.82 -23.03 0.89
N ALA A 200 -19.54 -23.22 1.26
CA ALA A 200 -18.52 -22.19 1.17
C ALA A 200 -18.19 -21.84 -0.28
N LYS A 201 -18.03 -22.84 -1.17
CA LYS A 201 -17.85 -22.61 -2.61
C LYS A 201 -18.99 -21.80 -3.20
N ARG A 202 -20.23 -22.18 -2.87
CA ARG A 202 -21.43 -21.48 -3.35
C ARG A 202 -21.49 -20.05 -2.83
N ALA A 203 -21.15 -19.81 -1.56
CA ALA A 203 -21.08 -18.47 -0.99
C ALA A 203 -20.03 -17.58 -1.70
N LEU A 204 -18.84 -18.11 -1.97
CA LEU A 204 -17.80 -17.42 -2.74
C LEU A 204 -18.27 -17.09 -4.16
N LEU A 205 -18.92 -18.05 -4.84
CA LEU A 205 -19.45 -17.85 -6.20
C LEU A 205 -20.57 -16.81 -6.24
N ILE A 206 -21.52 -16.85 -5.29
CA ILE A 206 -22.60 -15.87 -5.20
C ILE A 206 -22.04 -14.48 -4.93
N ALA A 207 -21.08 -14.35 -4.00
CA ALA A 207 -20.44 -13.08 -3.71
C ALA A 207 -19.69 -12.52 -4.93
N ALA A 208 -18.95 -13.37 -5.66
CA ALA A 208 -18.27 -12.97 -6.89
C ALA A 208 -19.26 -12.53 -7.98
N ALA A 209 -20.33 -13.30 -8.22
CA ALA A 209 -21.36 -12.99 -9.20
C ALA A 209 -22.14 -11.70 -8.86
N GLY A 210 -22.34 -11.43 -7.57
CA GLY A 210 -22.99 -10.22 -7.07
C GLY A 210 -22.05 -9.03 -6.84
N ALA A 211 -20.75 -9.15 -7.16
CA ALA A 211 -19.73 -8.15 -6.84
C ALA A 211 -19.74 -7.71 -5.36
N HIS A 212 -20.02 -8.64 -4.45
CA HIS A 212 -20.04 -8.41 -3.01
C HIS A 212 -18.64 -8.59 -2.39
N ASN A 213 -18.34 -7.77 -1.39
CA ASN A 213 -17.14 -7.94 -0.59
C ASN A 213 -17.26 -9.18 0.31
N LEU A 214 -16.19 -9.96 0.41
CA LEU A 214 -16.10 -11.13 1.29
C LEU A 214 -15.21 -10.82 2.49
N LEU A 215 -15.72 -11.09 3.70
CA LEU A 215 -14.92 -11.13 4.91
C LEU A 215 -14.66 -12.59 5.28
N MET A 216 -13.41 -13.04 5.13
CA MET A 216 -13.02 -14.39 5.56
C MET A 216 -12.56 -14.34 7.02
N LEU A 217 -13.32 -14.98 7.91
CA LEU A 217 -12.97 -15.14 9.31
C LEU A 217 -12.37 -16.53 9.53
N HIS A 218 -11.14 -16.58 10.03
CA HIS A 218 -10.52 -17.84 10.44
C HIS A 218 -10.66 -18.02 11.95
N ILE A 219 -11.37 -19.07 12.37
CA ILE A 219 -11.35 -19.51 13.76
C ILE A 219 -10.18 -20.48 13.87
N ASN A 220 -9.13 -20.11 14.60
CA ASN A 220 -7.99 -20.98 14.90
C ASN A 220 -8.45 -22.14 15.79
N THR A 221 -9.03 -23.19 15.21
CA THR A 221 -9.14 -24.50 15.88
C THR A 221 -7.79 -25.23 15.76
N PRO A 222 -7.26 -25.83 16.85
CA PRO A 222 -5.97 -26.51 16.81
C PRO A 222 -5.98 -27.59 15.72
N LYS A 223 -4.92 -27.60 14.89
CA LYS A 223 -4.68 -28.48 13.75
C LYS A 223 -5.21 -29.91 14.00
N ILE A 224 -6.32 -30.27 13.37
CA ILE A 224 -6.61 -31.68 13.11
C ILE A 224 -5.57 -32.13 12.09
N ARG A 225 -4.61 -32.92 12.54
CA ARG A 225 -3.58 -33.55 11.71
C ARG A 225 -4.29 -34.53 10.77
N PHE A 226 -4.42 -34.18 9.50
CA PHE A 226 -4.84 -35.14 8.48
C PHE A 226 -3.80 -36.28 8.44
N PRO A 227 -4.20 -37.56 8.54
CA PRO A 227 -3.26 -38.66 8.35
C PRO A 227 -2.76 -38.64 6.91
N GLU A 228 -1.45 -38.78 6.72
CA GLU A 228 -0.83 -38.89 5.39
C GLU A 228 -1.48 -40.03 4.58
N PRO A 229 -1.59 -39.89 3.25
CA PRO A 229 -2.09 -40.96 2.41
C PRO A 229 -1.13 -42.16 2.46
N ILE A 230 -1.63 -43.29 2.94
CA ILE A 230 -0.89 -44.57 3.00
C ILE A 230 -0.51 -44.98 1.57
N PRO A 231 0.78 -45.19 1.26
CA PRO A 231 1.21 -45.62 -0.06
C PRO A 231 0.69 -47.04 -0.38
N PRO A 232 0.42 -47.34 -1.67
CA PRO A 232 -0.34 -48.52 -2.09
C PRO A 232 0.29 -49.89 -1.75
N HIS A 233 1.56 -49.94 -1.32
CA HIS A 233 2.28 -51.19 -1.06
C HIS A 233 2.05 -51.80 0.33
N GLN A 234 1.34 -51.13 1.26
CA GLN A 234 1.07 -51.65 2.61
C GLN A 234 -0.34 -52.24 2.80
N ARG A 235 -1.09 -52.46 1.71
CA ARG A 235 -2.52 -52.85 1.78
C ARG A 235 -2.77 -54.35 2.05
N LEU A 236 -1.72 -55.16 2.25
CA LEU A 236 -1.80 -56.63 2.28
C LEU A 236 -1.02 -57.29 3.43
N THR A 237 -1.16 -56.85 4.69
CA THR A 237 -0.67 -57.65 5.85
C THR A 237 -1.51 -57.57 7.13
N LYS A 238 -2.72 -57.01 7.12
CA LYS A 238 -3.63 -57.08 8.29
C LYS A 238 -5.00 -57.63 7.93
N ARG A 239 -5.00 -58.81 7.30
CA ARG A 239 -6.14 -59.75 7.32
C ARG A 239 -5.68 -60.90 8.21
N ASN A 240 -6.36 -61.10 9.33
CA ASN A 240 -6.13 -62.13 10.35
C ASN A 240 -5.24 -61.68 11.52
N GLU A 241 -5.87 -61.09 12.53
CA GLU A 241 -5.69 -61.46 13.95
C GLU A 241 -6.75 -60.74 14.80
N GLY A 242 -7.50 -61.52 15.60
CA GLY A 242 -8.38 -61.01 16.65
C GLY A 242 -9.89 -61.16 16.41
N ARG A 243 -10.41 -62.39 16.58
CA ARG A 243 -11.82 -62.67 16.91
C ARG A 243 -11.97 -62.73 18.44
N ALA A 244 -13.21 -62.50 18.91
CA ALA A 244 -13.77 -62.57 20.27
C ALA A 244 -13.61 -61.27 21.10
N ASN A 245 -14.67 -60.61 21.60
CA ASN A 245 -15.95 -61.11 22.13
C ASN A 245 -17.10 -60.08 21.99
N SER A 246 -18.30 -60.58 21.63
CA SER A 246 -19.69 -60.26 22.10
C SER A 246 -19.96 -58.96 22.90
N ASP A 247 -21.02 -58.17 22.75
CA ASP A 247 -22.37 -58.33 22.16
C ASP A 247 -23.06 -56.94 22.03
N PRO A 248 -24.25 -56.81 21.39
CA PRO A 248 -24.76 -55.58 20.78
C PRO A 248 -25.73 -54.77 21.66
N VAL A 249 -25.73 -53.44 21.52
CA VAL A 249 -26.82 -52.58 22.01
C VAL A 249 -27.16 -51.54 20.94
N ASP A 250 -28.36 -51.70 20.37
CA ASP A 250 -29.09 -50.73 19.57
C ASP A 250 -29.39 -49.44 20.36
N GLY A 251 -29.24 -48.29 19.70
CA GLY A 251 -29.69 -46.99 20.23
C GLY A 251 -29.60 -45.87 19.17
N PRO A 252 -30.66 -45.08 18.95
CA PRO A 252 -30.74 -44.14 17.83
C PRO A 252 -29.99 -42.83 18.10
N ALA A 253 -29.64 -42.15 17.01
CA ALA A 253 -29.06 -40.82 16.96
C ALA A 253 -29.80 -39.82 17.87
N GLN A 254 -29.11 -39.30 18.89
CA GLN A 254 -29.51 -38.10 19.62
C GLN A 254 -28.65 -36.92 19.16
N ALA A 255 -29.33 -35.91 18.64
CA ALA A 255 -28.80 -34.58 18.39
C ALA A 255 -28.50 -33.90 19.74
N ASP A 256 -27.28 -33.39 19.91
CA ASP A 256 -26.88 -32.63 21.08
C ASP A 256 -27.14 -31.12 20.84
N PRO A 257 -28.02 -30.46 21.63
CA PRO A 257 -28.35 -29.06 21.48
C PRO A 257 -27.46 -28.21 22.38
N ALA A 258 -26.24 -27.90 21.93
CA ALA A 258 -25.35 -26.99 22.65
C ALA A 258 -24.81 -25.90 21.73
N TRP A 259 -25.69 -24.97 21.33
CA TRP A 259 -25.29 -23.70 20.71
C TRP A 259 -25.44 -22.56 21.73
N PRO A 260 -24.37 -21.89 22.17
CA PRO A 260 -24.50 -20.73 23.03
C PRO A 260 -25.07 -19.54 22.24
N ARG A 261 -26.24 -19.07 22.67
CA ARG A 261 -26.89 -17.80 22.31
C ARG A 261 -25.96 -16.61 22.62
N TRP A 262 -25.14 -16.16 21.68
CA TRP A 262 -24.53 -14.82 21.72
C TRP A 262 -24.27 -14.29 20.31
N LEU A 263 -25.23 -13.52 19.78
CA LEU A 263 -25.02 -12.31 18.96
C LEU A 263 -26.37 -11.74 18.54
N SER A 264 -27.07 -11.18 19.53
CA SER A 264 -28.03 -10.11 19.32
C SER A 264 -27.26 -8.83 19.00
N LEU A 265 -27.24 -8.42 17.73
CA LEU A 265 -27.00 -7.03 17.28
C LEU A 265 -27.38 -6.89 15.79
N GLN A 266 -28.69 -6.86 15.54
CA GLN A 266 -29.29 -6.33 14.31
C GLN A 266 -30.20 -5.17 14.68
N LYS A 267 -29.71 -3.94 14.51
CA LYS A 267 -30.52 -2.77 14.15
C LYS A 267 -29.63 -1.79 13.39
N PHE A 268 -29.62 -1.90 12.06
CA PHE A 268 -29.51 -0.76 11.14
C PHE A 268 -30.21 -1.17 9.84
N ALA A 269 -31.53 -1.13 9.88
CA ALA A 269 -32.35 -1.08 8.68
C ALA A 269 -32.47 0.40 8.29
N GLY A 270 -31.65 0.83 7.33
CA GLY A 270 -31.85 2.06 6.59
C GLY A 270 -32.60 1.71 5.31
N SER A 271 -33.91 1.93 5.33
CA SER A 271 -34.83 1.82 4.20
C SER A 271 -34.43 2.78 3.07
N CYS A 272 -34.25 2.26 1.86
CA CYS A 272 -34.41 3.03 0.63
C CYS A 272 -35.35 2.23 -0.30
N THR A 273 -36.64 2.30 0.03
CA THR A 273 -37.74 2.13 -0.91
C THR A 273 -38.03 3.50 -1.52
N GLY A 274 -37.99 3.61 -2.85
CA GLY A 274 -38.50 4.78 -3.56
C GLY A 274 -38.43 4.59 -5.08
N PRO A 275 -39.50 4.85 -5.84
CA PRO A 275 -39.76 4.20 -7.12
C PRO A 275 -39.51 5.11 -8.35
N ALA A 276 -39.18 4.50 -9.48
CA ALA A 276 -39.65 4.81 -10.83
C ALA A 276 -39.18 3.70 -11.78
#